data_AF-F7LL42-F1
#
_entry.id   AF-F7LL42-F1
#
_cell.length_a   1.000
_cell.length_b   1.000
_cell.length_c   1.000
_cell.angle_alpha   90.00
_cell.angle_beta   90.00
_cell.angle_gamma   90.00
#
_symmetry.space_group_name_H-M   'P 1'
#
loop_
_entity.id
_entity.type
_entity.pdbx_description
1 polymer ?
#
loop_
_entity_poly.entity_id
_entity_poly.type
_entity_poly.pdbx_seq_one_letter_code
_entity_poly.pdbx_strand_id
1 'polypeptide(L)'
;MNNQFIKQLINNKFTTQSIVLLLSTVLSMIFTIGVNYLLTRILDPVQYGNYSYIINIFILAQTLFNFGYFYTICRLISLIDDRKIIREYYCVGLIIWLLLSIVMCVLLGIYSLTIDDFRDKQILNIFLAILPLGSVYLFTQFNESVLQGDNRINLLSVSRLLPRIIFFLCLLFIYLSKKNINLLFVLIVYFCTYIIVYVYIVRKIRPSFSNLRKNFEKIKDINKVYGFPIYIGSLFAVGTGSFVGIALGLLSEDNITVGFYNIAQQISIPLSMIPNIISTVLYKRYVSTSRINSKILLILLSLCIAIFICILLFAKPFISLVFGEEYLTAIPLLKYMCFGALSYGIADFFNKYLLSKGFGVQLRNVSIIVGIIMLLIAYPLIYYWGCYGAAYIKAVTGIVYIISIVFTYKKSIKFSNAD
;
A
#
# COMPACT_ATOMS: atom_id res chain seq x y z
N MET A 1 -39.29 -0.67 2.79
CA MET A 1 -38.30 0.27 2.21
C MET A 1 -36.96 -0.35 1.76
N ASN A 2 -36.77 -1.67 1.64
CA ASN A 2 -35.40 -2.22 1.58
C ASN A 2 -34.93 -3.01 0.34
N ASN A 3 -35.77 -3.60 -0.51
CA ASN A 3 -35.24 -4.40 -1.64
C ASN A 3 -34.89 -3.61 -2.91
N GLN A 4 -35.63 -2.53 -3.22
CA GLN A 4 -35.34 -1.70 -4.41
C GLN A 4 -34.13 -0.77 -4.21
N PHE A 5 -33.95 -0.21 -3.01
CA PHE A 5 -32.81 0.65 -2.69
C PHE A 5 -31.49 -0.15 -2.65
N ILE A 6 -31.51 -1.35 -2.06
CA ILE A 6 -30.36 -2.27 -2.09
C ILE A 6 -30.06 -2.71 -3.53
N LYS A 7 -31.08 -3.02 -4.35
CA LYS A 7 -30.89 -3.34 -5.78
C LYS A 7 -30.33 -2.16 -6.58
N GLN A 8 -30.75 -0.92 -6.33
CA GLN A 8 -30.20 0.27 -6.99
C GLN A 8 -28.76 0.57 -6.55
N LEU A 9 -28.43 0.35 -5.28
CA LEU A 9 -27.07 0.46 -4.76
C LEU A 9 -26.13 -0.58 -5.38
N ILE A 10 -26.55 -1.84 -5.47
CA ILE A 10 -25.77 -2.94 -6.08
C ILE A 10 -25.64 -2.74 -7.60
N ASN A 11 -26.67 -2.23 -8.28
CA ASN A 11 -26.60 -1.95 -9.71
C ASN A 11 -25.70 -0.76 -10.07
N ASN A 12 -25.29 0.06 -9.09
CA ASN A 12 -24.31 1.11 -9.34
C ASN A 12 -22.91 0.51 -9.48
N LYS A 13 -22.32 0.65 -10.67
CA LYS A 13 -20.95 0.21 -10.98
C LYS A 13 -19.93 0.65 -9.94
N PHE A 14 -20.05 1.87 -9.41
CA PHE A 14 -19.14 2.39 -8.38
C PHE A 14 -19.23 1.60 -7.06
N THR A 15 -20.45 1.33 -6.59
CA THR A 15 -20.68 0.59 -5.34
C THR A 15 -20.17 -0.83 -5.48
N THR A 16 -20.51 -1.52 -6.58
CA THR A 16 -20.05 -2.89 -6.85
C THR A 16 -18.53 -2.96 -6.94
N GLN A 17 -17.88 -2.04 -7.65
CA GLN A 17 -16.41 -2.00 -7.71
C GLN A 17 -15.77 -1.75 -6.33
N SER A 18 -16.38 -0.87 -5.52
CA SER A 18 -15.89 -0.57 -4.17
C SER A 18 -16.03 -1.76 -3.24
N ILE A 19 -17.17 -2.47 -3.28
CA ILE A 19 -17.41 -3.68 -2.50
C ILE A 19 -16.46 -4.80 -2.93
N VAL A 20 -16.31 -5.04 -4.23
CA VAL A 20 -15.40 -6.08 -4.76
C VAL A 20 -13.95 -5.78 -4.34
N LEU A 21 -13.50 -4.53 -4.44
CA LEU A 21 -12.15 -4.15 -4.01
C LEU A 21 -11.97 -4.24 -2.49
N LEU A 22 -12.98 -3.87 -1.71
CA LEU A 22 -12.97 -4.02 -0.25
C LEU A 22 -12.90 -5.49 0.17
N LEU A 23 -13.83 -6.32 -0.32
CA LEU A 23 -13.87 -7.74 -0.02
C LEU A 23 -12.59 -8.44 -0.44
N SER A 24 -12.08 -8.17 -1.64
CA SER A 24 -10.80 -8.74 -2.08
C SER A 24 -9.64 -8.32 -1.18
N THR A 25 -9.62 -7.08 -0.68
CA THR A 25 -8.56 -6.61 0.21
C THR A 25 -8.67 -7.24 1.61
N VAL A 26 -9.88 -7.33 2.18
CA VAL A 26 -10.14 -7.98 3.49
C VAL A 26 -9.83 -9.47 3.43
N LEU A 27 -10.35 -10.19 2.42
CA LEU A 27 -10.05 -11.61 2.23
C LEU A 27 -8.55 -11.83 2.06
N SER A 28 -7.89 -10.95 1.30
CA SER A 28 -6.45 -11.01 1.11
C SER A 28 -5.68 -10.85 2.43
N MET A 29 -6.14 -10.01 3.36
CA MET A 29 -5.60 -9.94 4.73
C MET A 29 -5.82 -11.24 5.51
N ILE A 30 -7.04 -11.81 5.48
CA ILE A 30 -7.37 -13.07 6.15
C ILE A 30 -6.46 -14.22 5.64
N PHE A 31 -6.31 -14.35 4.32
CA PHE A 31 -5.40 -15.34 3.74
C PHE A 31 -3.94 -15.09 4.11
N THR A 32 -3.53 -13.84 4.32
CA THR A 32 -2.16 -13.54 4.78
C THR A 32 -1.93 -14.07 6.20
N ILE A 33 -2.92 -13.93 7.08
CA ILE A 33 -2.86 -14.49 8.44
C ILE A 33 -2.77 -16.02 8.37
N GLY A 34 -3.61 -16.66 7.54
CA GLY A 34 -3.57 -18.11 7.32
C GLY A 34 -2.23 -18.59 6.75
N VAL A 35 -1.64 -17.84 5.82
CA VAL A 35 -0.31 -18.11 5.26
C VAL A 35 0.75 -18.06 6.36
N ASN A 36 0.77 -17.01 7.18
CA ASN A 36 1.75 -16.88 8.26
C ASN A 36 1.60 -18.01 9.30
N TYR A 37 0.36 -18.39 9.63
CA TYR A 37 0.09 -19.53 10.51
C TYR A 37 0.65 -20.85 9.96
N LEU A 38 0.49 -21.11 8.66
CA LEU A 38 1.05 -22.31 8.03
C LEU A 38 2.58 -22.24 7.96
N LEU A 39 3.15 -21.08 7.63
CA LEU A 39 4.60 -20.91 7.55
C LEU A 39 5.30 -21.20 8.87
N THR A 40 4.77 -20.75 10.01
CA THR A 40 5.36 -21.03 11.34
C THR A 40 5.25 -22.49 11.77
N ARG A 41 4.47 -23.31 11.06
CA ARG A 41 4.36 -24.76 11.26
C ARG A 41 5.19 -25.56 10.28
N ILE A 42 5.45 -25.02 9.09
CA ILE A 42 6.25 -25.66 8.04
C ILE A 42 7.74 -25.35 8.23
N LEU A 43 8.08 -24.12 8.61
CA LEU A 43 9.44 -23.63 8.79
C LEU A 43 9.76 -23.55 10.28
N ASP A 44 11.01 -23.86 10.62
CA ASP A 44 11.54 -23.57 11.96
C ASP A 44 11.64 -22.05 12.20
N PRO A 45 11.82 -21.60 13.45
CA PRO A 45 11.86 -20.17 13.77
C PRO A 45 12.95 -19.39 13.02
N VAL A 46 14.10 -20.00 12.75
CA VAL A 46 15.22 -19.36 12.05
C VAL A 46 14.86 -19.18 10.57
N GLN A 47 14.32 -20.20 9.93
CA GLN A 47 13.89 -20.17 8.54
C GLN A 47 12.70 -19.21 8.34
N TYR A 48 11.76 -19.15 9.28
CA TYR A 48 10.66 -18.18 9.24
C TYR A 48 11.17 -16.74 9.40
N GLY A 49 12.15 -16.53 10.28
CA GLY A 49 12.85 -15.24 10.41
C GLY A 49 13.55 -14.84 9.12
N ASN A 50 14.28 -15.76 8.50
CA ASN A 50 14.96 -15.56 7.21
C ASN A 50 13.98 -15.29 6.07
N TYR A 51 12.85 -16.00 6.01
CA TYR A 51 11.75 -15.71 5.08
C TYR A 51 11.27 -14.26 5.23
N SER A 52 10.93 -13.87 6.46
CA SER A 52 10.39 -12.54 6.76
C SER A 52 11.40 -11.44 6.40
N TYR A 53 12.68 -11.65 6.72
CA TYR A 53 13.77 -10.74 6.37
C TYR A 53 13.89 -10.53 4.85
N ILE A 54 13.94 -11.62 4.06
CA ILE A 54 14.03 -11.57 2.61
C ILE A 54 12.83 -10.83 1.99
N ILE A 55 11.62 -11.16 2.43
CA ILE A 55 10.38 -10.54 1.96
C ILE A 55 10.37 -9.03 2.25
N ASN A 56 10.80 -8.63 3.46
CA ASN A 56 10.86 -7.23 3.84
C ASN A 56 11.88 -6.43 3.01
N ILE A 57 13.01 -7.03 2.60
CA ILE A 57 13.96 -6.39 1.68
C ILE A 57 13.27 -6.04 0.35
N PHE A 58 12.46 -6.95 -0.22
CA PHE A 58 11.77 -6.66 -1.46
C PHE A 58 10.65 -5.63 -1.31
N ILE A 59 9.93 -5.63 -0.19
CA ILE A 59 8.93 -4.60 0.12
C ILE A 59 9.59 -3.22 0.22
N LEU A 60 10.77 -3.14 0.85
CA LEU A 60 11.55 -1.91 0.90
C LEU A 60 11.99 -1.50 -0.51
N ALA A 61 12.55 -2.44 -1.28
CA ALA A 61 13.00 -2.21 -2.64
C ALA A 61 11.86 -1.70 -3.55
N GLN A 62 10.65 -2.24 -3.41
CA GLN A 62 9.47 -1.75 -4.14
C GLN A 62 9.29 -0.24 -4.00
N THR A 63 9.48 0.29 -2.79
CA THR A 63 9.35 1.72 -2.51
C THR A 63 10.50 2.52 -3.12
N LEU A 64 11.72 1.98 -3.06
CA LEU A 64 12.93 2.65 -3.55
C LEU A 64 13.01 2.71 -5.08
N PHE A 65 12.57 1.67 -5.80
CA PHE A 65 12.91 1.49 -7.22
C PHE A 65 11.82 1.91 -8.23
N ASN A 66 10.69 2.49 -7.83
CA ASN A 66 9.64 2.91 -8.78
C ASN A 66 10.02 4.19 -9.58
N PHE A 67 10.75 5.14 -8.98
CA PHE A 67 11.13 6.43 -9.59
C PHE A 67 9.98 7.25 -10.19
N GLY A 68 8.75 6.98 -9.75
CA GLY A 68 7.56 7.76 -10.12
C GLY A 68 6.86 7.33 -11.41
N TYR A 69 7.45 6.43 -12.19
CA TYR A 69 6.94 6.07 -13.51
C TYR A 69 5.53 5.48 -13.45
N PHE A 70 5.23 4.65 -12.46
CA PHE A 70 3.91 4.02 -12.34
C PHE A 70 2.80 5.05 -12.07
N TYR A 71 3.09 6.13 -11.32
CA TYR A 71 2.15 7.24 -11.14
C TYR A 71 1.89 7.98 -12.45
N THR A 72 2.95 8.22 -13.23
CA THR A 72 2.86 8.89 -14.55
C THR A 72 2.01 8.09 -15.52
N ILE A 73 2.27 6.78 -15.63
CA ILE A 73 1.51 5.87 -16.51
C ILE A 73 0.04 5.79 -16.08
N CYS A 74 -0.22 5.67 -14.77
CA CYS A 74 -1.57 5.69 -14.19
C CYS A 74 -2.35 6.92 -14.64
N ARG A 75 -1.75 8.11 -14.50
CA ARG A 75 -2.40 9.37 -14.91
C ARG A 75 -2.65 9.41 -16.42
N LEU A 76 -1.66 9.05 -17.23
CA LEU A 76 -1.81 9.04 -18.69
C LEU A 76 -2.93 8.13 -19.16
N ILE A 77 -3.01 6.91 -18.64
CA ILE A 77 -4.08 5.96 -18.97
C ILE A 77 -5.45 6.47 -18.50
N SER A 78 -5.51 7.16 -17.36
CA SER A 78 -6.77 7.71 -16.84
C SER A 78 -7.34 8.86 -17.68
N LEU A 79 -6.48 9.58 -18.42
CA LEU A 79 -6.85 10.67 -19.33
C LEU A 79 -7.34 10.20 -20.70
N ILE A 80 -7.23 8.90 -21.00
CA ILE A 80 -7.46 8.35 -22.33
C ILE A 80 -8.67 7.43 -22.29
N ASP A 81 -9.52 7.54 -23.31
CA ASP A 81 -10.65 6.62 -23.54
C ASP A 81 -10.38 5.60 -24.65
N ASP A 82 -9.49 5.92 -25.60
CA ASP A 82 -9.08 5.00 -26.65
C ASP A 82 -8.31 3.80 -26.08
N ARG A 83 -8.93 2.62 -26.22
CA ARG A 83 -8.39 1.34 -25.77
C ARG A 83 -7.09 0.94 -26.47
N LYS A 84 -6.87 1.36 -27.72
CA LYS A 84 -5.64 1.06 -28.45
C LYS A 84 -4.47 1.78 -27.79
N ILE A 85 -4.59 3.08 -27.56
CA ILE A 85 -3.55 3.90 -26.94
C ILE A 85 -3.26 3.43 -25.49
N ILE A 86 -4.30 3.06 -24.73
CA ILE A 86 -4.11 2.48 -23.38
C ILE A 86 -3.24 1.21 -23.43
N ARG A 87 -3.44 0.34 -24.43
CA ARG A 87 -2.63 -0.89 -24.63
C ARG A 87 -1.18 -0.58 -24.97
N GLU A 88 -0.91 0.53 -25.65
CA GLU A 88 0.45 0.99 -25.91
C GLU A 88 1.13 1.44 -24.61
N TYR A 89 0.45 2.22 -23.76
CA TYR A 89 0.98 2.61 -22.45
C TYR A 89 1.19 1.43 -21.51
N TYR A 90 0.33 0.40 -21.56
CA TYR A 90 0.57 -0.85 -20.86
C TYR A 90 1.89 -1.48 -21.31
N CYS A 91 2.17 -1.56 -22.61
CA CYS A 91 3.41 -2.14 -23.13
C CYS A 91 4.64 -1.35 -22.67
N VAL A 92 4.63 -0.02 -22.82
CA VAL A 92 5.74 0.82 -22.34
C VAL A 92 5.93 0.69 -20.83
N GLY A 93 4.83 0.58 -20.06
CA GLY A 93 4.88 0.34 -18.63
C GLY A 93 5.52 -0.99 -18.24
N LEU A 94 5.26 -2.07 -19.01
CA LEU A 94 5.93 -3.36 -18.83
C LEU A 94 7.43 -3.26 -19.13
N ILE A 95 7.82 -2.52 -20.16
CA ILE A 95 9.24 -2.28 -20.48
C ILE A 95 9.92 -1.52 -19.35
N ILE A 96 9.29 -0.45 -18.84
CA ILE A 96 9.82 0.32 -17.71
C ILE A 96 9.94 -0.57 -16.47
N TRP A 97 8.92 -1.36 -16.15
CA TRP A 97 8.98 -2.32 -15.04
C TRP A 97 10.16 -3.28 -15.18
N LEU A 98 10.40 -3.83 -16.38
CA LEU A 98 11.51 -4.73 -16.62
C LEU A 98 12.86 -4.04 -16.40
N LEU A 99 13.04 -2.83 -16.92
CA LEU A 99 14.25 -2.02 -16.73
C LEU A 99 14.49 -1.72 -15.24
N LEU A 100 13.47 -1.28 -14.52
CA LEU A 100 13.55 -1.02 -13.08
C LEU A 100 13.84 -2.29 -12.28
N SER A 101 13.31 -3.43 -12.71
CA SER A 101 13.58 -4.73 -12.09
C SER A 101 15.02 -5.18 -12.29
N ILE A 102 15.61 -4.93 -13.46
CA ILE A 102 17.04 -5.20 -13.70
C ILE A 102 17.90 -4.32 -12.79
N VAL A 103 17.61 -3.02 -12.71
CA VAL A 103 18.34 -2.10 -11.82
C VAL A 103 18.22 -2.53 -10.36
N MET A 104 17.01 -2.90 -9.91
CA MET A 104 16.77 -3.41 -8.57
C MET A 104 17.56 -4.69 -8.30
N CYS A 105 17.53 -5.66 -9.23
CA CYS A 105 18.26 -6.91 -9.13
C CYS A 105 19.77 -6.68 -9.00
N VAL A 106 20.35 -5.82 -9.85
CA VAL A 106 21.78 -5.50 -9.80
C VAL A 106 22.16 -4.84 -8.47
N LEU A 107 21.44 -3.79 -8.04
CA LEU A 107 21.78 -3.06 -6.82
C LEU A 107 21.60 -3.90 -5.55
N LEU A 108 20.53 -4.70 -5.47
CA LEU A 108 20.33 -5.62 -4.35
C LEU A 108 21.33 -6.78 -4.37
N GLY A 109 21.74 -7.24 -5.55
CA GLY A 109 22.80 -8.25 -5.71
C GLY A 109 24.13 -7.74 -5.16
N ILE A 110 24.55 -6.54 -5.57
CA ILE A 110 25.74 -5.87 -5.04
C ILE A 110 25.63 -5.73 -3.52
N TYR A 111 24.52 -5.17 -3.03
CA TYR A 111 24.26 -4.99 -1.60
C TYR A 111 24.43 -6.30 -0.80
N SER A 112 23.82 -7.39 -1.28
CA SER A 112 23.89 -8.69 -0.60
C SER A 112 25.28 -9.31 -0.60
N LEU A 113 26.11 -9.01 -1.60
CA LEU A 113 27.49 -9.51 -1.69
C LEU A 113 28.45 -8.72 -0.80
N THR A 114 28.16 -7.44 -0.56
CA THR A 114 28.99 -6.52 0.23
C THR A 114 28.76 -6.59 1.74
N ILE A 115 27.61 -7.07 2.18
CA ILE A 115 27.23 -7.08 3.60
C ILE A 115 27.35 -8.49 4.16
N ASP A 116 28.19 -8.64 5.19
CA ASP A 116 28.48 -9.93 5.81
C ASP A 116 27.26 -10.57 6.49
N ASP A 117 26.28 -9.77 6.92
CA ASP A 117 25.02 -10.25 7.54
C ASP A 117 24.30 -11.33 6.71
N PHE A 118 24.37 -11.28 5.36
CA PHE A 118 23.78 -12.32 4.51
C PHE A 118 24.55 -13.65 4.54
N ARG A 119 25.88 -13.58 4.72
CA ARG A 119 26.75 -14.75 4.84
C ARG A 119 26.64 -15.34 6.25
N ASP A 120 26.68 -14.48 7.26
CA ASP A 120 26.55 -14.87 8.67
C ASP A 120 25.23 -15.57 8.95
N LYS A 121 24.13 -15.08 8.35
CA LYS A 121 22.81 -15.72 8.42
C LYS A 121 22.62 -16.90 7.47
N GLN A 122 23.63 -17.25 6.67
CA GLN A 122 23.60 -18.32 5.67
C GLN A 122 22.46 -18.20 4.62
N ILE A 123 22.00 -16.97 4.37
CA ILE A 123 20.89 -16.69 3.44
C ILE A 123 21.37 -16.22 2.06
N LEU A 124 22.66 -15.89 1.88
CA LEU A 124 23.19 -15.31 0.66
C LEU A 124 22.81 -16.11 -0.60
N ASN A 125 23.06 -17.42 -0.60
CA ASN A 125 22.77 -18.28 -1.75
C ASN A 125 21.27 -18.36 -2.05
N ILE A 126 20.44 -18.40 -1.00
CA ILE A 126 18.97 -18.41 -1.13
C ILE A 126 18.53 -17.08 -1.75
N PHE A 127 19.03 -15.95 -1.22
CA PHE A 127 18.68 -14.62 -1.67
C PHE A 127 19.07 -14.39 -3.14
N LEU A 128 20.30 -14.75 -3.54
CA LEU A 128 20.75 -14.62 -4.93
C LEU A 128 19.92 -15.48 -5.89
N ALA A 129 19.51 -16.68 -5.49
CA ALA A 129 18.69 -17.57 -6.34
C ALA A 129 17.29 -16.99 -6.61
N ILE A 130 16.68 -16.33 -5.63
CA ILE A 130 15.33 -15.76 -5.74
C ILE A 130 15.34 -14.28 -6.18
N LEU A 131 16.50 -13.64 -6.21
CA LEU A 131 16.65 -12.21 -6.51
C LEU A 131 15.95 -11.76 -7.79
N PRO A 132 16.06 -12.46 -8.95
CA PRO A 132 15.36 -12.07 -10.17
C PRO A 132 13.83 -12.13 -10.03
N LEU A 133 13.32 -13.03 -9.18
CA LEU A 133 11.89 -13.21 -8.92
C LEU A 133 11.32 -12.06 -8.06
N GLY A 134 12.17 -11.32 -7.34
CA GLY A 134 11.80 -10.13 -6.58
C GLY A 134 11.10 -9.04 -7.39
N SER A 135 11.27 -9.04 -8.72
CA SER A 135 10.58 -8.15 -9.68
C SER A 135 9.06 -8.14 -9.53
N VAL A 136 8.48 -9.21 -8.96
CA VAL A 136 7.06 -9.32 -8.56
C VAL A 136 6.59 -8.14 -7.71
N TYR A 137 7.41 -7.60 -6.81
CA TYR A 137 7.00 -6.49 -5.94
C TYR A 137 6.83 -5.17 -6.72
N LEU A 138 7.76 -4.87 -7.63
CA LEU A 138 7.59 -3.74 -8.54
C LEU A 138 6.38 -3.94 -9.46
N PHE A 139 6.11 -5.17 -9.88
CA PHE A 139 4.93 -5.48 -10.69
C PHE A 139 3.62 -5.32 -9.90
N THR A 140 3.64 -5.62 -8.59
CA THR A 140 2.53 -5.38 -7.68
C THR A 140 2.19 -3.88 -7.70
N GLN A 141 3.18 -3.00 -7.54
CA GLN A 141 2.99 -1.56 -7.58
C GLN A 141 2.53 -1.04 -8.95
N PHE A 142 3.05 -1.64 -10.03
CA PHE A 142 2.60 -1.37 -11.39
C PHE A 142 1.12 -1.69 -11.54
N ASN A 143 0.66 -2.87 -11.14
CA ASN A 143 -0.75 -3.26 -11.21
C ASN A 143 -1.64 -2.34 -10.37
N GLU A 144 -1.23 -2.03 -9.13
CA GLU A 144 -1.94 -1.11 -8.24
C GLU A 144 -2.17 0.26 -8.89
N SER A 145 -1.16 0.78 -9.58
CA SER A 145 -1.22 2.10 -10.21
C SER A 145 -1.96 2.05 -11.55
N VAL A 146 -1.67 1.09 -12.41
CA VAL A 146 -2.15 1.13 -13.78
C VAL A 146 -3.59 0.63 -13.91
N LEU A 147 -3.98 -0.43 -13.17
CA LEU A 147 -5.33 -0.97 -13.24
C LEU A 147 -6.37 -0.02 -12.63
N GLN A 148 -6.00 0.77 -11.60
CA GLN A 148 -6.87 1.84 -11.11
C GLN A 148 -7.02 2.97 -12.14
N GLY A 149 -5.93 3.34 -12.83
CA GLY A 149 -5.95 4.37 -13.88
C GLY A 149 -6.87 3.98 -15.03
N ASP A 150 -6.88 2.70 -15.41
CA ASP A 150 -7.76 2.15 -16.45
C ASP A 150 -9.17 1.80 -15.96
N ASN A 151 -9.48 2.02 -14.67
CA ASN A 151 -10.71 1.59 -14.02
C ASN A 151 -11.02 0.08 -14.22
N ARG A 152 -9.97 -0.76 -14.26
CA ARG A 152 -10.07 -2.24 -14.29
C ARG A 152 -10.03 -2.81 -12.87
N ILE A 153 -10.92 -2.31 -12.01
CA ILE A 153 -10.95 -2.63 -10.57
C ILE A 153 -11.07 -4.14 -10.31
N ASN A 154 -11.82 -4.88 -11.13
CA ASN A 154 -11.93 -6.33 -10.96
C ASN A 154 -10.58 -7.05 -11.17
N LEU A 155 -9.76 -6.61 -12.13
CA LEU A 155 -8.41 -7.18 -12.31
C LEU A 155 -7.48 -6.76 -11.16
N LEU A 156 -7.65 -5.55 -10.62
CA LEU A 156 -6.93 -5.09 -9.43
C LEU A 156 -7.29 -5.93 -8.19
N SER A 157 -8.56 -6.27 -8.02
CA SER A 157 -9.00 -7.21 -6.97
C SER A 157 -8.37 -8.59 -7.14
N VAL A 158 -8.29 -9.10 -8.37
CA VAL A 158 -7.60 -10.36 -8.66
C VAL A 158 -6.11 -10.27 -8.31
N SER A 159 -5.42 -9.18 -8.64
CA SER A 159 -4.00 -9.01 -8.35
C SER A 159 -3.69 -8.97 -6.85
N ARG A 160 -4.63 -8.47 -6.03
CA ARG A 160 -4.49 -8.42 -4.56
C ARG A 160 -4.79 -9.77 -3.90
N LEU A 161 -5.82 -10.48 -4.36
CA LEU A 161 -6.37 -11.64 -3.65
C LEU A 161 -5.78 -12.96 -4.14
N LEU A 162 -5.75 -13.16 -5.46
CA LEU A 162 -5.51 -14.48 -6.05
C LEU A 162 -4.12 -15.06 -5.73
N PRO A 163 -3.00 -14.30 -5.72
CA PRO A 163 -1.70 -14.84 -5.34
C PRO A 163 -1.71 -15.41 -3.91
N ARG A 164 -2.40 -14.73 -2.98
CA ARG A 164 -2.46 -15.15 -1.57
C ARG A 164 -3.30 -16.41 -1.38
N ILE A 165 -4.40 -16.55 -2.13
CA ILE A 165 -5.21 -17.78 -2.13
C ILE A 165 -4.39 -18.96 -2.67
N ILE A 166 -3.76 -18.79 -3.84
CA ILE A 166 -2.97 -19.88 -4.45
C ILE A 166 -1.83 -20.27 -3.52
N PHE A 167 -1.10 -19.29 -2.95
CA PHE A 167 -0.01 -19.58 -2.04
C PHE A 167 -0.48 -20.29 -0.76
N PHE A 168 -1.60 -19.84 -0.17
CA PHE A 168 -2.22 -20.52 0.97
C PHE A 168 -2.55 -21.98 0.65
N LEU A 169 -3.17 -22.25 -0.50
CA LEU A 169 -3.51 -23.62 -0.91
C LEU A 169 -2.26 -24.48 -1.13
N CYS A 170 -1.20 -23.92 -1.73
CA CYS A 170 0.08 -24.62 -1.88
C CYS A 170 0.71 -24.96 -0.52
N LEU A 171 0.73 -24.02 0.42
CA LEU A 171 1.25 -24.26 1.77
C LEU A 171 0.40 -25.27 2.53
N LEU A 172 -0.93 -25.21 2.39
CA LEU A 172 -1.83 -26.17 3.01
C LEU A 172 -1.55 -27.59 2.50
N PHE A 173 -1.35 -27.75 1.19
CA PHE A 173 -0.96 -29.03 0.61
C PHE A 173 0.41 -29.53 1.12
N ILE A 174 1.40 -28.65 1.21
CA ILE A 174 2.72 -28.96 1.77
C ILE A 174 2.62 -29.45 3.22
N TYR A 175 1.88 -28.70 4.04
CA TYR A 175 1.65 -29.01 5.45
C TYR A 175 0.96 -30.37 5.63
N LEU A 176 -0.11 -30.63 4.88
CA LEU A 176 -0.84 -31.91 4.92
C LEU A 176 0.00 -33.08 4.43
N SER A 177 0.89 -32.86 3.47
CA SER A 177 1.79 -33.89 2.94
C SER A 177 2.91 -34.28 3.93
N LYS A 178 3.06 -33.56 5.05
CA LYS A 178 4.14 -33.74 6.04
C LYS A 178 5.54 -33.80 5.42
N LYS A 179 5.74 -33.15 4.27
CA LYS A 179 7.05 -33.08 3.62
C LYS A 179 7.88 -32.03 4.32
N ASN A 180 9.08 -32.41 4.76
CA ASN A 180 10.08 -31.44 5.19
C ASN A 180 10.59 -30.71 3.94
N ILE A 181 10.31 -29.41 3.88
CA ILE A 181 10.63 -28.55 2.75
C ILE A 181 11.54 -27.44 3.24
N ASN A 182 12.55 -27.09 2.44
CA ASN A 182 13.47 -26.00 2.77
C ASN A 182 12.88 -24.61 2.45
N LEU A 183 13.47 -23.58 3.06
CA LEU A 183 13.09 -22.19 2.84
C LEU A 183 13.12 -21.77 1.35
N LEU A 184 14.14 -22.20 0.61
CA LEU A 184 14.29 -21.85 -0.81
C LEU A 184 13.07 -22.30 -1.63
N PHE A 185 12.59 -23.53 -1.42
CA PHE A 185 11.42 -24.05 -2.12
C PHE A 185 10.16 -23.25 -1.76
N VAL A 186 9.97 -22.91 -0.47
CA VAL A 186 8.83 -22.08 -0.04
C VAL A 186 8.84 -20.71 -0.74
N LEU A 187 10.01 -20.07 -0.84
CA LEU A 187 10.17 -18.80 -1.55
C LEU A 187 9.91 -18.95 -3.06
N ILE A 188 10.41 -20.00 -3.71
CA ILE A 188 10.14 -20.27 -5.12
C ILE A 188 8.63 -20.43 -5.34
N VAL A 189 7.95 -21.22 -4.50
CA VAL A 189 6.49 -21.39 -4.57
C VAL A 189 5.79 -20.04 -4.40
N TYR A 190 6.20 -19.24 -3.41
CA TYR A 190 5.67 -17.88 -3.19
C TYR A 190 5.75 -17.04 -4.46
N PHE A 191 6.94 -16.86 -5.04
CA PHE A 191 7.10 -16.03 -6.24
C PHE A 191 6.39 -16.61 -7.47
N CYS A 192 6.41 -17.93 -7.66
CA CYS A 192 5.69 -18.58 -8.75
C CYS A 192 4.18 -18.31 -8.69
N THR A 193 3.57 -18.29 -7.49
CA THR A 193 2.14 -17.97 -7.36
C THR A 193 1.81 -16.57 -7.88
N TYR A 194 2.65 -15.58 -7.58
CA TYR A 194 2.51 -14.22 -8.08
C TYR A 194 2.73 -14.15 -9.60
N ILE A 195 3.78 -14.79 -10.11
CA ILE A 195 4.09 -14.81 -11.55
C ILE A 195 2.93 -15.39 -12.36
N ILE A 196 2.33 -16.50 -11.91
CA ILE A 196 1.17 -17.12 -12.59
C ILE A 196 0.01 -16.12 -12.72
N VAL A 197 -0.35 -15.45 -11.62
CA VAL A 197 -1.42 -14.45 -11.63
C VAL A 197 -1.07 -13.24 -12.50
N TYR A 198 0.19 -12.82 -12.49
CA TYR A 198 0.63 -11.66 -13.25
C TYR A 198 0.70 -11.92 -14.75
N VAL A 199 1.09 -13.13 -15.16
CA VAL A 199 0.97 -13.59 -16.54
C VAL A 199 -0.49 -13.58 -17.00
N TYR A 200 -1.42 -14.01 -16.14
CA TYR A 200 -2.86 -13.91 -16.42
C TYR A 200 -3.31 -12.44 -16.62
N ILE A 201 -2.87 -11.52 -15.75
CA ILE A 201 -3.20 -10.10 -15.86
C ILE A 201 -2.63 -9.50 -17.16
N VAL A 202 -1.36 -9.76 -17.49
CA VAL A 202 -0.72 -9.29 -18.73
C VAL A 202 -1.50 -9.75 -19.96
N ARG A 203 -1.95 -11.01 -19.97
CA ARG A 203 -2.82 -11.55 -21.04
C ARG A 203 -4.17 -10.83 -21.13
N LYS A 204 -4.75 -10.41 -20.01
CA LYS A 204 -6.04 -9.68 -19.99
C LYS A 204 -5.92 -8.20 -20.38
N ILE A 205 -4.80 -7.54 -20.09
CA ILE A 205 -4.58 -6.14 -20.51
C ILE A 205 -4.25 -6.02 -22.01
N ARG A 206 -3.69 -7.08 -22.63
CA ARG A 206 -3.38 -7.18 -24.07
C ARG A 206 -2.49 -6.01 -24.53
N PRO A 207 -1.23 -5.92 -24.06
CA PRO A 207 -0.33 -4.83 -24.41
C PRO A 207 -0.10 -4.77 -25.93
N SER A 208 0.08 -3.56 -26.46
CA SER A 208 0.33 -3.33 -27.88
C SER A 208 1.71 -2.71 -28.08
N PHE A 209 2.49 -3.25 -29.03
CA PHE A 209 3.85 -2.80 -29.32
C PHE A 209 3.92 -1.61 -30.29
N SER A 210 2.80 -0.94 -30.57
CA SER A 210 2.80 0.26 -31.41
C SER A 210 3.26 1.50 -30.63
N ASN A 211 3.92 2.43 -31.36
CA ASN A 211 4.32 3.75 -30.86
C ASN A 211 5.17 3.78 -29.58
N LEU A 212 5.96 2.72 -29.32
CA LEU A 212 6.73 2.58 -28.08
C LEU A 212 7.64 3.77 -27.79
N ARG A 213 8.44 4.20 -28.77
CA ARG A 213 9.39 5.31 -28.60
C ARG A 213 8.68 6.61 -28.22
N LYS A 214 7.65 6.99 -28.98
CA LYS A 214 6.86 8.20 -28.73
C LYS A 214 6.20 8.19 -27.35
N ASN A 215 5.59 7.05 -26.98
CA ASN A 215 4.92 6.93 -25.68
C ASN A 215 5.92 6.89 -24.51
N PHE A 216 7.10 6.29 -24.70
CA PHE A 216 8.18 6.30 -23.71
C PHE A 216 8.75 7.71 -23.50
N GLU A 217 9.02 8.47 -24.57
CA GLU A 217 9.47 9.86 -24.49
C GLU A 217 8.44 10.72 -23.74
N LYS A 218 7.16 10.58 -24.08
CA LYS A 218 6.07 11.28 -23.37
C LYS A 218 5.97 10.91 -21.89
N ILE A 219 6.12 9.62 -21.55
CA ILE A 219 6.16 9.19 -20.15
C ILE A 219 7.36 9.82 -19.44
N LYS A 220 8.54 9.81 -20.04
CA LYS A 220 9.77 10.37 -19.46
C LYS A 220 9.61 11.86 -19.16
N ASP A 221 9.06 12.63 -20.08
CA ASP A 221 8.89 14.07 -19.92
C ASP A 221 7.88 14.42 -18.82
N ILE A 222 6.73 13.74 -18.81
CA ILE A 222 5.73 13.93 -17.76
C ILE A 222 6.26 13.43 -16.40
N ASN A 223 7.05 12.35 -16.39
CA ASN A 223 7.59 11.81 -15.14
C ASN A 223 8.46 12.82 -14.41
N LYS A 224 9.29 13.60 -15.13
CA LYS A 224 10.14 14.62 -14.51
C LYS A 224 9.35 15.66 -13.72
N VAL A 225 8.19 16.09 -14.24
CA VAL A 225 7.40 17.19 -13.67
C VAL A 225 6.31 16.70 -12.72
N TYR A 226 5.84 15.47 -12.89
CA TYR A 226 4.70 14.92 -12.13
C TYR A 226 5.09 13.70 -11.29
N GLY A 227 5.50 12.59 -11.92
CA GLY A 227 5.70 11.31 -11.23
C GLY A 227 6.89 11.28 -10.28
N PHE A 228 8.03 11.86 -10.69
CA PHE A 228 9.25 11.91 -9.90
C PHE A 228 9.08 12.76 -8.62
N PRO A 229 8.46 13.95 -8.64
CA PRO A 229 8.09 14.65 -7.41
C PRO A 229 7.26 13.80 -6.46
N ILE A 230 6.24 13.08 -6.96
CA ILE A 230 5.42 12.18 -6.12
C ILE A 230 6.29 11.09 -5.49
N TYR A 231 7.20 10.50 -6.27
CA TYR A 231 8.14 9.51 -5.77
C TYR A 231 9.01 10.06 -4.63
N ILE A 232 9.61 11.25 -4.78
CA ILE A 232 10.36 11.90 -3.71
C ILE A 232 9.47 12.12 -2.46
N GLY A 233 8.23 12.57 -2.65
CA GLY A 233 7.27 12.72 -1.56
C GLY A 233 6.97 11.39 -0.86
N SER A 234 6.81 10.30 -1.63
CA SER A 234 6.54 8.97 -1.10
C SER A 234 7.72 8.39 -0.32
N LEU A 235 8.97 8.61 -0.77
CA LEU A 235 10.17 8.22 -0.04
C LEU A 235 10.22 8.91 1.33
N PHE A 236 9.94 10.21 1.35
CA PHE A 236 9.92 10.98 2.59
C PHE A 236 8.82 10.44 3.53
N ALA A 237 7.60 10.26 3.02
CA ALA A 237 6.47 9.78 3.82
C ALA A 237 6.70 8.36 4.39
N VAL A 238 7.25 7.44 3.59
CA VAL A 238 7.55 6.07 4.04
C VAL A 238 8.72 6.08 5.03
N GLY A 239 9.81 6.77 4.71
CA GLY A 239 10.99 6.86 5.57
C GLY A 239 10.68 7.45 6.95
N THR A 240 9.96 8.57 7.01
CA THR A 240 9.57 9.19 8.28
C THR A 240 8.57 8.34 9.05
N GLY A 241 7.67 7.62 8.34
CA GLY A 241 6.74 6.68 8.97
C GLY A 241 7.44 5.51 9.66
N SER A 242 8.46 4.93 9.01
CA SER A 242 9.29 3.87 9.61
C SER A 242 10.15 4.39 10.76
N PHE A 243 10.62 5.63 10.70
CA PHE A 243 11.42 6.24 11.75
C PHE A 243 10.70 6.26 13.11
N VAL A 244 9.39 6.51 13.17
CA VAL A 244 8.64 6.53 14.44
C VAL A 244 8.70 5.18 15.15
N GLY A 245 8.54 4.07 14.43
CA GLY A 245 8.63 2.73 15.01
C GLY A 245 10.04 2.40 15.50
N ILE A 246 11.06 2.79 14.74
CA ILE A 246 12.47 2.60 15.12
C ILE A 246 12.82 3.46 16.35
N ALA A 247 12.44 4.74 16.34
CA ALA A 247 12.66 5.65 17.45
C ALA A 247 11.98 5.16 18.73
N LEU A 248 10.75 4.61 18.62
CA LEU A 248 10.07 4.01 19.76
C LEU A 248 10.85 2.81 20.31
N GLY A 249 11.36 1.92 19.47
CA GLY A 249 12.16 0.77 19.91
C GLY A 249 13.51 1.16 20.52
N LEU A 250 14.12 2.28 20.10
CA LEU A 250 15.41 2.74 20.62
C LEU A 250 15.30 3.59 21.90
N LEU A 251 14.22 4.36 22.03
CA LEU A 251 14.05 5.33 23.12
C LEU A 251 13.14 4.85 24.24
N SER A 252 12.36 3.77 24.04
CA SER A 252 11.55 3.21 25.11
C SER A 252 12.38 2.34 26.03
N GLU A 253 12.10 2.41 27.33
CA GLU A 253 12.77 1.59 28.35
C GLU A 253 12.51 0.08 28.16
N ASP A 254 11.36 -0.29 27.56
CA ASP A 254 10.96 -1.68 27.34
C ASP A 254 10.14 -1.88 26.05
N ASN A 255 10.38 -3.02 25.40
CA ASN A 255 9.72 -3.46 24.17
C ASN A 255 8.26 -3.90 24.36
N ILE A 256 7.80 -4.13 25.59
CA ILE A 256 6.35 -4.36 25.85
C ILE A 256 5.53 -3.17 25.35
N THR A 257 6.03 -1.95 25.55
CA THR A 257 5.34 -0.71 25.10
C THR A 257 5.25 -0.60 23.57
N VAL A 258 6.26 -1.13 22.86
CA VAL A 258 6.27 -1.26 21.40
C VAL A 258 5.19 -2.25 20.95
N GLY A 259 5.00 -3.34 21.71
CA GLY A 259 3.91 -4.30 21.51
C GLY A 259 2.53 -3.65 21.59
N PHE A 260 2.27 -2.86 22.64
CA PHE A 260 1.00 -2.13 22.79
C PHE A 260 0.74 -1.16 21.62
N TYR A 261 1.77 -0.42 21.21
CA TYR A 261 1.70 0.47 20.05
C TYR A 261 1.34 -0.29 18.77
N ASN A 262 2.00 -1.42 18.50
CA ASN A 262 1.75 -2.22 17.29
C ASN A 262 0.34 -2.81 17.23
N ILE A 263 -0.23 -3.24 18.36
CA ILE A 263 -1.62 -3.70 18.42
C ILE A 263 -2.58 -2.55 18.14
N ALA A 264 -2.38 -1.40 18.80
CA ALA A 264 -3.21 -0.22 18.58
C ALA A 264 -3.15 0.24 17.12
N GLN A 265 -1.96 0.22 16.51
CA GLN A 265 -1.76 0.53 15.10
C GLN A 265 -2.55 -0.44 14.21
N GLN A 266 -2.42 -1.75 14.40
CA GLN A 266 -3.09 -2.77 13.58
C GLN A 266 -4.61 -2.63 13.60
N ILE A 267 -5.20 -2.43 14.77
CA ILE A 267 -6.65 -2.24 14.93
C ILE A 267 -7.13 -0.94 14.26
N SER A 268 -6.28 0.08 14.15
CA SER A 268 -6.63 1.36 13.51
C SER A 268 -6.60 1.33 11.98
N ILE A 269 -5.88 0.38 11.35
CA ILE A 269 -5.66 0.32 9.89
C ILE A 269 -6.97 0.42 9.07
N PRO A 270 -8.07 -0.28 9.41
CA PRO A 270 -9.31 -0.26 8.63
C PRO A 270 -9.89 1.14 8.39
N LEU A 271 -9.65 2.10 9.30
CA LEU A 271 -10.11 3.48 9.16
C LEU A 271 -9.49 4.21 7.96
N SER A 272 -8.25 3.88 7.62
CA SER A 272 -7.56 4.44 6.46
C SER A 272 -7.89 3.68 5.16
N MET A 273 -8.23 2.40 5.27
CA MET A 273 -8.44 1.49 4.15
C MET A 273 -9.67 1.85 3.31
N ILE A 274 -10.77 2.25 3.94
CA ILE A 274 -12.03 2.55 3.22
C ILE A 274 -11.92 3.81 2.36
N PRO A 275 -11.45 4.96 2.88
CA PRO A 275 -11.19 6.12 2.05
C PRO A 275 -10.25 5.81 0.87
N ASN A 276 -9.23 4.97 1.11
CA ASN A 276 -8.30 4.53 0.07
C ASN A 276 -9.02 3.72 -1.03
N ILE A 277 -9.87 2.75 -0.67
CA ILE A 277 -10.61 1.94 -1.65
C ILE A 277 -11.56 2.80 -2.48
N ILE A 278 -12.36 3.65 -1.82
CA ILE A 278 -13.32 4.53 -2.49
C ILE A 278 -12.58 5.43 -3.49
N SER A 279 -11.47 6.03 -3.07
CA SER A 279 -10.68 6.90 -3.93
C SER A 279 -9.97 6.16 -5.08
N THR A 280 -9.56 4.90 -4.90
CA THR A 280 -9.04 4.06 -6.00
C THR A 280 -10.11 3.85 -7.07
N VAL A 281 -11.34 3.52 -6.69
CA VAL A 281 -12.44 3.29 -7.64
C VAL A 281 -12.83 4.58 -8.37
N LEU A 282 -12.75 5.72 -7.68
CA LEU A 282 -13.06 7.03 -8.26
C LEU A 282 -11.92 7.64 -9.08
N TYR A 283 -10.70 7.10 -9.02
CA TYR A 283 -9.51 7.70 -9.61
C TYR A 283 -9.71 8.16 -11.06
N LYS A 284 -10.18 7.26 -11.96
CA LYS A 284 -10.44 7.62 -13.36
C LYS A 284 -11.54 8.68 -13.51
N ARG A 285 -12.57 8.67 -12.65
CA ARG A 285 -13.64 9.68 -12.68
C ARG A 285 -13.14 11.05 -12.24
N TYR A 286 -12.18 11.10 -11.31
CA TYR A 286 -11.63 12.37 -10.83
C TYR A 286 -10.94 13.19 -11.91
N VAL A 287 -10.40 12.52 -12.93
CA VAL A 287 -9.79 13.17 -14.09
C VAL A 287 -10.76 14.17 -14.74
N SER A 288 -12.02 13.78 -14.98
CA SER A 288 -13.02 14.61 -15.66
C SER A 288 -13.84 15.50 -14.73
N THR A 289 -13.86 15.25 -13.42
CA THR A 289 -14.64 16.07 -12.47
C THR A 289 -13.84 17.25 -11.92
N SER A 290 -14.41 18.47 -11.95
CA SER A 290 -13.77 19.67 -11.38
C SER A 290 -13.75 19.71 -9.86
N ARG A 291 -14.66 18.98 -9.20
CA ARG A 291 -14.76 18.91 -7.73
C ARG A 291 -15.16 17.52 -7.28
N ILE A 292 -14.80 17.19 -6.04
CA ILE A 292 -15.26 15.97 -5.39
C ILE A 292 -16.76 16.13 -5.08
N ASN A 293 -17.54 15.11 -5.40
CA ASN A 293 -18.98 15.11 -5.11
C ASN A 293 -19.23 15.10 -3.59
N SER A 294 -19.88 16.15 -3.08
CA SER A 294 -20.18 16.32 -1.65
C SER A 294 -20.99 15.16 -1.06
N LYS A 295 -21.87 14.52 -1.84
CA LYS A 295 -22.64 13.35 -1.39
C LYS A 295 -21.72 12.15 -1.13
N ILE A 296 -20.74 11.92 -2.01
CA ILE A 296 -19.75 10.84 -1.85
C ILE A 296 -18.87 11.13 -0.63
N LEU A 297 -18.44 12.39 -0.46
CA LEU A 297 -17.65 12.80 0.70
C LEU A 297 -18.43 12.60 2.01
N LEU A 298 -19.71 12.97 2.06
CA LEU A 298 -20.55 12.78 3.24
C LEU A 298 -20.72 11.29 3.56
N ILE A 299 -21.02 10.44 2.58
CA ILE A 299 -21.11 8.99 2.76
C ILE A 299 -19.79 8.42 3.32
N LEU A 300 -18.66 8.84 2.76
CA LEU A 300 -17.34 8.42 3.23
C LEU A 300 -17.11 8.83 4.69
N LEU A 301 -17.39 10.08 5.04
CA LEU A 301 -17.23 10.58 6.41
C LEU A 301 -18.15 9.82 7.38
N SER A 302 -19.41 9.58 7.02
CA SER A 302 -20.34 8.81 7.82
C SER A 302 -19.86 7.37 8.05
N LEU A 303 -19.36 6.69 7.02
CA LEU A 303 -18.80 5.35 7.14
C LEU A 303 -17.58 5.32 8.05
N CYS A 304 -16.69 6.31 7.92
CA CYS A 304 -15.48 6.36 8.74
C CYS A 304 -15.81 6.64 10.21
N ILE A 305 -16.77 7.51 10.49
CA ILE A 305 -17.25 7.77 11.86
C ILE A 305 -17.90 6.51 12.44
N ALA A 306 -18.74 5.82 11.68
CA ALA A 306 -19.37 4.58 12.13
C ALA A 306 -18.34 3.51 12.51
N ILE A 307 -17.26 3.37 11.72
CA ILE A 307 -16.18 2.42 12.00
C ILE A 307 -15.32 2.85 13.17
N PHE A 308 -15.08 4.16 13.32
CA PHE A 308 -14.35 4.70 14.46
C PHE A 308 -15.08 4.37 15.76
N ILE A 309 -16.40 4.61 15.81
CA ILE A 309 -17.25 4.26 16.96
C ILE A 309 -17.24 2.74 17.19
N CYS A 310 -17.39 1.94 16.13
CA CYS A 310 -17.34 0.49 16.22
C CYS A 310 -16.04 -0.01 16.87
N ILE A 311 -14.88 0.49 16.41
CA ILE A 311 -13.58 0.13 16.98
C ILE A 311 -13.53 0.49 18.47
N LEU A 312 -13.96 1.70 18.85
CA LEU A 312 -13.90 2.12 20.25
C LEU A 312 -14.82 1.29 21.18
N LEU A 313 -15.99 0.87 20.70
CA LEU A 313 -16.93 0.05 21.47
C LEU A 313 -16.45 -1.40 21.62
N PHE A 314 -15.89 -1.99 20.56
CA PHE A 314 -15.51 -3.40 20.53
C PHE A 314 -14.02 -3.66 20.83
N ALA A 315 -13.18 -2.63 20.96
CA ALA A 315 -11.75 -2.79 21.20
C ALA A 315 -11.42 -3.61 22.44
N LYS A 316 -12.06 -3.33 23.59
CA LYS A 316 -11.79 -4.05 24.85
C LYS A 316 -12.07 -5.56 24.75
N PRO A 317 -13.29 -6.02 24.39
CA PRO A 317 -13.55 -7.44 24.28
C PRO A 317 -12.71 -8.10 23.17
N PHE A 318 -12.46 -7.40 22.06
CA PHE A 318 -11.62 -7.91 20.99
C PHE A 318 -10.17 -8.12 21.44
N ILE A 319 -9.57 -7.14 22.13
CA ILE A 319 -8.17 -7.24 22.59
C ILE A 319 -8.02 -8.35 23.63
N SER A 320 -8.91 -8.38 24.62
CA SER A 320 -8.89 -9.43 25.66
C SER A 320 -9.01 -10.83 25.05
N LEU A 321 -9.91 -11.02 24.07
CA LEU A 321 -10.13 -12.32 23.44
C LEU A 321 -8.97 -12.76 22.52
N VAL A 322 -8.42 -11.83 21.72
CA VAL A 322 -7.46 -12.17 20.66
C VAL A 322 -6.01 -12.10 21.12
N PHE A 323 -5.67 -11.12 21.96
CA PHE A 323 -4.30 -10.87 22.40
C PHE A 323 -4.08 -11.23 23.87
N GLY A 324 -5.12 -11.22 24.70
CA GLY A 324 -5.05 -11.48 26.13
C GLY A 324 -5.19 -10.20 26.98
N GLU A 325 -5.45 -10.36 28.27
CA GLU A 325 -5.72 -9.23 29.17
C GLU A 325 -4.51 -8.30 29.38
N GLU A 326 -3.29 -8.83 29.24
CA GLU A 326 -2.04 -8.07 29.34
C GLU A 326 -1.94 -6.92 28.31
N TYR A 327 -2.64 -7.04 27.17
CA TYR A 327 -2.63 -6.04 26.10
C TYR A 327 -3.73 -4.97 26.24
N LEU A 328 -4.55 -5.00 27.30
CA LEU A 328 -5.58 -3.99 27.54
C LEU A 328 -4.99 -2.57 27.70
N THR A 329 -3.72 -2.47 28.07
CA THR A 329 -2.94 -1.22 28.12
C THR A 329 -2.81 -0.54 26.75
N ALA A 330 -3.08 -1.24 25.64
CA ALA A 330 -3.15 -0.64 24.30
C ALA A 330 -4.43 0.17 24.04
N ILE A 331 -5.50 0.00 24.85
CA ILE A 331 -6.80 0.65 24.62
C ILE A 331 -6.72 2.19 24.67
N PRO A 332 -6.03 2.82 25.64
CA PRO A 332 -5.88 4.26 25.64
C PRO A 332 -5.19 4.80 24.37
N LEU A 333 -4.22 4.06 23.82
CA LEU A 333 -3.50 4.43 22.59
C LEU A 333 -4.42 4.42 21.35
N LEU A 334 -5.41 3.54 21.33
CA LEU A 334 -6.33 3.40 20.20
C LEU A 334 -7.06 4.69 19.85
N LYS A 335 -7.43 5.51 20.84
CA LYS A 335 -8.12 6.78 20.57
C LYS A 335 -7.31 7.68 19.64
N TYR A 336 -6.02 7.84 19.92
CA TYR A 336 -5.10 8.66 19.12
C TYR A 336 -4.77 7.99 17.79
N MET A 337 -4.54 6.67 17.80
CA MET A 337 -4.25 5.90 16.58
C MET A 337 -5.41 5.93 15.60
N CYS A 338 -6.63 5.68 16.07
CA CYS A 338 -7.83 5.70 15.25
C CYS A 338 -8.09 7.10 14.69
N PHE A 339 -7.92 8.15 15.49
CA PHE A 339 -8.06 9.52 15.00
C PHE A 339 -7.02 9.88 13.95
N GLY A 340 -5.76 9.49 14.16
CA GLY A 340 -4.70 9.65 13.17
C GLY A 340 -4.97 8.85 11.89
N ALA A 341 -5.34 7.57 11.99
CA ALA A 341 -5.65 6.70 10.86
C ALA A 341 -6.85 7.22 10.04
N LEU A 342 -7.90 7.69 10.73
CA LEU A 342 -9.03 8.38 10.11
C LEU A 342 -8.57 9.61 9.34
N SER A 343 -7.71 10.43 9.96
CA SER A 343 -7.21 11.66 9.37
C SER A 343 -6.40 11.36 8.09
N TYR A 344 -5.46 10.42 8.17
CA TYR A 344 -4.69 9.94 7.02
C TYR A 344 -5.59 9.36 5.92
N GLY A 345 -6.61 8.58 6.27
CA GLY A 345 -7.55 8.02 5.30
C GLY A 345 -8.28 9.11 4.50
N ILE A 346 -8.86 10.10 5.19
CA ILE A 346 -9.54 11.22 4.53
C ILE A 346 -8.53 12.02 3.70
N ALA A 347 -7.32 12.27 4.22
CA ALA A 347 -6.28 12.98 3.48
C ALA A 347 -5.89 12.25 2.19
N ASP A 348 -5.72 10.92 2.24
CA ASP A 348 -5.43 10.09 1.07
C ASP A 348 -6.54 10.10 0.03
N PHE A 349 -7.80 10.23 0.46
CA PHE A 349 -8.91 10.41 -0.45
C PHE A 349 -8.79 11.71 -1.27
N PHE A 350 -8.41 12.83 -0.65
CA PHE A 350 -8.08 14.07 -1.37
C PHE A 350 -6.77 13.96 -2.17
N ASN A 351 -5.77 13.25 -1.65
CA ASN A 351 -4.50 13.01 -2.34
C ASN A 351 -4.73 12.35 -3.69
N LYS A 352 -5.56 11.28 -3.76
CA LYS A 352 -5.87 10.61 -5.03
C LYS A 352 -6.62 11.49 -6.03
N TYR A 353 -7.48 12.39 -5.55
CA TYR A 353 -8.09 13.39 -6.42
C TYR A 353 -7.00 14.28 -7.07
N LEU A 354 -6.10 14.83 -6.26
CA LEU A 354 -5.00 15.68 -6.73
C LEU A 354 -4.01 14.94 -7.63
N LEU A 355 -3.75 13.65 -7.36
CA LEU A 355 -2.97 12.77 -8.22
C LEU A 355 -3.59 12.70 -9.61
N SER A 356 -4.89 12.40 -9.69
CA SER A 356 -5.58 12.29 -11.00
C SER A 356 -5.52 13.61 -11.81
N LYS A 357 -5.45 14.75 -11.12
CA LYS A 357 -5.36 16.08 -11.74
C LYS A 357 -3.94 16.48 -12.15
N GLY A 358 -2.90 15.82 -11.66
CA GLY A 358 -1.52 16.13 -12.05
C GLY A 358 -0.75 17.02 -11.07
N PHE A 359 -1.22 17.20 -9.83
CA PHE A 359 -0.58 18.07 -8.84
C PHE A 359 0.64 17.43 -8.12
N GLY A 360 1.55 16.82 -8.89
CA GLY A 360 2.64 16.00 -8.34
C GLY A 360 3.61 16.76 -7.42
N VAL A 361 3.97 17.99 -7.77
CA VAL A 361 4.86 18.85 -6.96
C VAL A 361 4.20 19.28 -5.66
N GLN A 362 2.91 19.62 -5.70
CA GLN A 362 2.17 20.05 -4.52
C GLN A 362 2.00 18.87 -3.55
N LEU A 363 1.73 17.67 -4.06
CA LEU A 363 1.69 16.45 -3.28
C LEU A 363 3.04 16.14 -2.61
N ARG A 364 4.15 16.27 -3.33
CA ARG A 364 5.48 16.17 -2.75
C ARG A 364 5.67 17.12 -1.57
N ASN A 365 5.31 18.39 -1.75
CA ASN A 365 5.49 19.41 -0.72
C ASN A 365 4.64 19.07 0.53
N VAL A 366 3.40 18.61 0.35
CA VAL A 366 2.56 18.14 1.46
C VAL A 366 3.25 16.97 2.20
N SER A 367 3.76 15.96 1.48
CA SER A 367 4.46 14.83 2.10
C SER A 367 5.72 15.25 2.85
N ILE A 368 6.51 16.18 2.32
CA ILE A 368 7.71 16.71 2.97
C ILE A 368 7.34 17.48 4.24
N ILE A 369 6.33 18.36 4.19
CA ILE A 369 5.85 19.11 5.37
C ILE A 369 5.44 18.14 6.49
N VAL A 370 4.62 17.13 6.15
CA VAL A 370 4.17 16.12 7.11
C VAL A 370 5.36 15.34 7.68
N GLY A 371 6.32 14.94 6.85
CA GLY A 371 7.50 14.20 7.29
C GLY A 371 8.43 15.02 8.18
N ILE A 372 8.69 16.29 7.84
CA ILE A 372 9.51 17.18 8.68
C ILE A 372 8.85 17.36 10.05
N ILE A 373 7.55 17.67 10.08
CA ILE A 373 6.84 17.83 11.34
C ILE A 373 6.88 16.52 12.14
N MET A 374 6.66 15.37 11.50
CA MET A 374 6.78 14.06 12.13
C MET A 374 8.15 13.85 12.78
N LEU A 375 9.25 14.15 12.08
CA LEU A 375 10.61 14.01 12.63
C LEU A 375 10.87 14.96 13.80
N LEU A 376 10.46 16.24 13.68
CA LEU A 376 10.67 17.26 14.71
C LEU A 376 9.97 16.89 16.02
N ILE A 377 8.74 16.38 15.94
CA ILE A 377 7.98 16.00 17.12
C ILE A 377 8.31 14.59 17.61
N ALA A 378 8.94 13.73 16.78
CA ALA A 378 9.14 12.34 17.12
C ALA A 378 10.03 12.12 18.34
N TYR A 379 11.23 12.70 18.33
CA TYR A 379 12.17 12.58 19.45
C TYR A 379 11.57 13.06 20.77
N PRO A 380 11.08 14.32 20.91
CA PRO A 380 10.59 14.81 22.21
C PRO A 380 9.36 14.02 22.68
N LEU A 381 8.40 13.72 21.81
CA LEU A 381 7.18 13.01 22.22
C LEU A 381 7.49 11.58 22.69
N ILE A 382 8.34 10.85 21.97
CA ILE A 382 8.71 9.49 22.35
C ILE A 382 9.57 9.49 23.61
N TYR A 383 10.54 10.40 23.72
CA TYR A 383 11.41 10.49 24.89
C TYR A 383 10.62 10.77 26.18
N TYR A 384 9.64 11.68 26.15
CA TYR A 384 8.87 12.04 27.35
C TYR A 384 7.63 11.16 27.60
N TRP A 385 7.00 10.60 26.56
CA TRP A 385 5.72 9.89 26.68
C TRP A 385 5.72 8.47 26.07
N GLY A 386 6.87 7.95 25.65
CA GLY A 386 7.02 6.59 25.13
C GLY A 386 6.00 6.25 24.04
N CYS A 387 5.28 5.14 24.21
CA CYS A 387 4.26 4.66 23.27
C CYS A 387 3.05 5.61 23.12
N TYR A 388 2.69 6.37 24.17
CA TYR A 388 1.68 7.43 24.06
C TYR A 388 2.19 8.53 23.15
N GLY A 389 3.44 8.96 23.32
CA GLY A 389 4.11 9.90 22.44
C GLY A 389 4.02 9.47 20.97
N ALA A 390 4.34 8.21 20.68
CA ALA A 390 4.22 7.66 19.33
C ALA A 390 2.78 7.69 18.77
N ALA A 391 1.77 7.42 19.61
CA ALA A 391 0.37 7.54 19.20
C ALA A 391 -0.06 9.00 18.95
N TYR A 392 0.43 9.94 19.77
CA TYR A 392 0.20 11.37 19.56
C TYR A 392 0.82 11.88 18.25
N ILE A 393 2.02 11.43 17.89
CA ILE A 393 2.66 11.76 16.61
C ILE A 393 1.69 11.44 15.47
N LYS A 394 1.14 10.22 15.46
CA LYS A 394 0.22 9.77 14.40
C LYS A 394 -1.03 10.65 14.28
N ALA A 395 -1.59 11.08 15.42
CA ALA A 395 -2.73 11.98 15.46
C ALA A 395 -2.38 13.38 14.92
N VAL A 396 -1.29 13.98 15.42
CA VAL A 396 -0.83 15.33 15.03
C VAL A 396 -0.47 15.37 13.55
N THR A 397 0.32 14.42 13.07
CA THR A 397 0.73 14.38 11.65
C THR A 397 -0.47 14.10 10.73
N GLY A 398 -1.47 13.35 11.21
CA GLY A 398 -2.74 13.15 10.51
C GLY A 398 -3.51 14.46 10.32
N ILE A 399 -3.60 15.31 11.36
CA ILE A 399 -4.21 16.64 11.28
C ILE A 399 -3.45 17.51 10.27
N VAL A 400 -2.13 17.57 10.40
CA VAL A 400 -1.29 18.36 9.49
C VAL A 400 -1.48 17.92 8.04
N TYR A 401 -1.56 16.60 7.81
CA TYR A 401 -1.78 16.06 6.47
C TYR A 401 -3.15 16.46 5.91
N ILE A 402 -4.23 16.32 6.69
CA ILE A 402 -5.57 16.80 6.29
C ILE A 402 -5.57 18.29 5.95
N ILE A 403 -5.02 19.13 6.83
CA ILE A 403 -5.05 20.58 6.63
C ILE A 403 -4.30 20.94 5.35
N SER A 404 -3.09 20.40 5.18
CA SER A 404 -2.22 20.68 4.05
C SER A 404 -2.82 20.19 2.72
N ILE A 405 -3.42 19.00 2.71
CA ILE A 405 -4.00 18.43 1.49
C ILE A 405 -5.32 19.10 1.12
N VAL A 406 -6.16 19.46 2.09
CA VAL A 406 -7.43 20.18 1.85
C VAL A 406 -7.16 21.60 1.38
N PHE A 407 -6.15 22.27 1.94
CA PHE A 407 -5.70 23.57 1.44
C PHE A 407 -5.26 23.47 -0.03
N THR A 408 -4.44 22.48 -0.37
CA THR A 408 -4.00 22.20 -1.74
C THR A 408 -5.18 21.90 -2.66
N TYR A 409 -6.14 21.11 -2.20
CA TYR A 409 -7.39 20.83 -2.91
C TYR A 409 -8.19 22.11 -3.21
N LYS A 410 -8.43 22.96 -2.21
CA LYS A 410 -9.14 24.23 -2.41
C LYS A 410 -8.41 25.13 -3.41
N LYS A 411 -7.08 25.16 -3.38
CA LYS A 411 -6.26 25.91 -4.35
C LYS A 411 -6.41 25.34 -5.76
N SER A 412 -6.41 24.01 -5.91
CA SER A 412 -6.56 23.34 -7.20
C SER A 412 -7.89 23.66 -7.90
N ILE A 413 -8.99 23.76 -7.14
CA ILE A 413 -10.31 24.13 -7.67
C ILE A 413 -10.32 25.58 -8.17
N LYS A 414 -9.65 26.51 -7.47
CA LYS A 414 -9.59 27.91 -7.89
C LYS A 414 -8.87 28.07 -9.23
N PHE A 415 -7.76 27.36 -9.43
CA PHE A 415 -7.06 27.37 -10.72
C PHE A 415 -7.89 26.78 -11.85
N SER A 416 -8.56 25.64 -11.61
CA SER A 416 -9.42 25.00 -12.62
C SER A 416 -10.66 25.81 -13.01
N ASN A 417 -11.00 26.86 -12.27
CA ASN A 417 -12.11 27.76 -12.56
C ASN A 417 -11.64 29.07 -13.25
N ALA A 418 -10.33 29.29 -13.35
CA ALA A 418 -9.72 30.47 -13.98
C ALA A 418 -9.23 30.20 -15.41
N ASP A 419 -9.10 28.91 -15.78
CA ASP A 419 -8.97 28.40 -17.15
C ASP A 419 -10.36 27.99 -17.67
#